data_AF-A0A9E6CJR1-F1
#
_entry.id   AF-A0A9E6CJR1-F1
#
_cell.length_a   1.000
_cell.length_b   1.000
_cell.length_c   1.000
_cell.angle_alpha   90.00
_cell.angle_beta   90.00
_cell.angle_gamma   90.00
#
_symmetry.space_group_name_H-M   'P 1'
#
loop_
_entity.id
_entity.type
_entity.pdbx_description
1 polymer ?
#
loop_
_entity_poly.entity_id
_entity_poly.type
_entity_poly.pdbx_seq_one_letter_code
_entity_poly.pdbx_strand_id
1 'polypeptide(L)'
;MNEKLNSVKQALIADGFADTILQEQKPNQIFGLIKKLVHPWEMHVRGFSTNQVEAEIEISREYLEHRDNRYRSIAPKELIEILDRYKVPYQLEGEFPKQYVRLRPPPHLTPWMPFVIIGIAALLLAIWPKKE
;
A
#
# COMPACT_ATOMS: atom_id res chain seq x y z
N MET A 1 3.25 -2.95 -20.14
CA MET A 1 2.46 -1.82 -19.59
C MET A 1 2.31 -0.79 -20.70
N ASN A 2 1.11 -0.27 -20.93
CA ASN A 2 0.91 0.75 -21.98
C ASN A 2 1.33 2.15 -21.50
N GLU A 3 1.36 3.11 -22.42
CA GLU A 3 1.83 4.48 -22.16
C GLU A 3 1.01 5.19 -21.08
N LYS A 4 -0.31 4.96 -21.03
CA LYS A 4 -1.22 5.59 -20.06
C LYS A 4 -0.90 5.15 -18.62
N LEU A 5 -0.74 3.86 -18.39
CA LEU A 5 -0.39 3.36 -17.06
C LEU A 5 1.06 3.69 -16.69
N ASN A 6 1.94 3.80 -17.68
CA ASN A 6 3.30 4.24 -17.45
C ASN A 6 3.35 5.70 -16.95
N SER A 7 2.58 6.62 -17.55
CA SER A 7 2.55 8.01 -17.08
C SER A 7 2.02 8.14 -15.66
N VAL A 8 0.98 7.37 -15.30
CA VAL A 8 0.49 7.27 -13.90
C VAL A 8 1.60 6.77 -12.99
N LYS A 9 2.28 5.67 -13.34
CA LYS A 9 3.36 5.10 -12.53
C LYS A 9 4.50 6.11 -12.30
N GLN A 10 4.90 6.83 -13.35
CA GLN A 10 5.95 7.84 -13.25
C GLN A 10 5.54 9.03 -12.37
N ALA A 11 4.30 9.50 -12.48
CA ALA A 11 3.78 10.55 -11.60
C ALA A 11 3.77 10.13 -10.14
N LEU A 12 3.35 8.89 -9.84
CA LEU A 12 3.37 8.33 -8.48
C LEU A 12 4.80 8.24 -7.94
N ILE A 13 5.75 7.73 -8.73
CA ILE A 13 7.16 7.66 -8.32
C ILE A 13 7.71 9.06 -8.05
N ALA A 14 7.40 10.04 -8.91
CA ALA A 14 7.80 11.42 -8.72
C ALA A 14 7.14 12.07 -7.48
N ASP A 15 5.97 11.59 -7.07
CA ASP A 15 5.29 11.99 -5.83
C ASP A 15 5.87 11.29 -4.58
N GLY A 16 6.82 10.37 -4.75
CA GLY A 16 7.50 9.67 -3.66
C GLY A 16 6.88 8.31 -3.31
N PHE A 17 6.08 7.72 -4.22
CA PHE A 17 5.69 6.32 -4.10
C PHE A 17 6.84 5.39 -4.52
N ALA A 18 6.87 4.19 -3.95
CA ALA A 18 7.85 3.16 -4.23
C ALA A 18 7.20 1.78 -4.35
N ASP A 19 7.86 0.86 -5.04
CA ASP A 19 7.47 -0.55 -5.08
C ASP A 19 7.83 -1.24 -3.75
N THR A 20 7.13 -2.31 -3.40
CA THR A 20 7.42 -3.12 -2.22
C THR A 20 7.07 -4.58 -2.45
N ILE A 21 7.98 -5.47 -2.02
CA ILE A 21 7.76 -6.92 -2.06
C ILE A 21 6.67 -7.39 -1.09
N LEU A 22 6.31 -6.55 -0.10
CA LEU A 22 5.33 -6.87 0.93
C LEU A 22 3.89 -6.46 0.55
N GLN A 23 3.66 -6.04 -0.69
CA GLN A 23 2.33 -5.70 -1.17
C GLN A 23 1.52 -6.94 -1.51
N GLU A 24 0.23 -6.94 -1.15
CA GLU A 24 -0.72 -7.90 -1.71
C GLU A 24 -0.93 -7.63 -3.21
N GLN A 25 -0.81 -8.69 -4.02
CA GLN A 25 -1.00 -8.66 -5.47
C GLN A 25 -2.43 -9.05 -5.82
N LYS A 26 -3.19 -8.14 -6.46
CA LYS A 26 -4.55 -8.42 -6.95
C LYS A 26 -4.49 -9.08 -8.34
N PRO A 27 -5.50 -9.90 -8.73
CA PRO A 27 -5.59 -10.43 -10.10
C PRO A 27 -5.51 -9.32 -11.15
N ASN A 28 -4.78 -9.57 -12.24
CA ASN A 28 -4.58 -8.61 -13.34
C ASN A 28 -3.85 -7.31 -12.97
N GLN A 29 -3.29 -7.20 -11.77
CA GLN A 29 -2.43 -6.08 -11.38
C GLN A 29 -1.14 -6.12 -12.21
N ILE A 30 -0.77 -4.98 -12.79
CA ILE A 30 0.48 -4.83 -13.58
C ILE A 30 1.53 -3.97 -12.87
N PHE A 31 1.11 -3.13 -11.93
CA PHE A 31 2.00 -2.47 -10.98
C PHE A 31 1.27 -2.18 -9.67
N GLY A 32 2.03 -2.10 -8.59
CA GLY A 32 1.59 -1.63 -7.29
C GLY A 32 2.66 -0.74 -6.70
N LEU A 33 2.25 0.39 -6.13
CA LEU A 33 3.14 1.33 -5.49
C LEU A 33 2.55 1.77 -4.15
N ILE A 34 3.42 2.05 -3.19
CA ILE A 34 3.04 2.48 -1.85
C ILE A 34 3.73 3.79 -1.47
N LYS A 35 3.11 4.55 -0.58
CA LYS A 35 3.69 5.76 0.03
C LYS A 35 3.26 5.84 1.48
N LYS A 36 4.23 5.92 2.39
CA LYS A 36 3.93 6.19 3.81
C LYS A 36 3.36 7.60 3.94
N LEU A 37 2.25 7.71 4.66
CA LEU A 37 1.64 8.98 5.02
C LEU A 37 1.99 9.33 6.47
N VAL A 38 1.16 10.14 7.12
CA VAL A 38 1.22 10.32 8.57
C VAL A 38 0.95 8.97 9.25
N HIS A 39 1.79 8.63 10.23
CA HIS A 39 1.63 7.40 11.00
C HIS A 39 0.18 7.28 11.56
N PRO A 40 -0.46 6.10 11.48
CA PRO A 40 0.06 4.81 11.00
C PRO A 40 -0.25 4.48 9.53
N TRP A 41 -0.58 5.47 8.71
CA TRP A 41 -1.21 5.26 7.40
C TRP A 41 -0.20 5.09 6.27
N GLU A 42 -0.59 4.27 5.29
CA GLU A 42 0.11 4.06 4.03
C GLU A 42 -0.92 4.13 2.90
N MET A 43 -0.58 4.84 1.82
CA MET A 43 -1.38 4.87 0.61
C MET A 43 -0.84 3.84 -0.37
N HIS A 44 -1.75 3.07 -0.95
CA HIS A 44 -1.48 2.02 -1.91
C HIS A 44 -2.17 2.39 -3.22
N VAL A 45 -1.43 2.36 -4.32
CA VAL A 45 -1.97 2.61 -5.67
C VAL A 45 -1.64 1.44 -6.57
N ARG A 46 -2.63 0.92 -7.29
CA ARG A 46 -2.49 -0.26 -8.18
C ARG A 46 -2.99 0.09 -9.56
N GLY A 47 -2.22 -0.30 -10.57
CA GLY A 47 -2.65 -0.26 -11.97
C GLY A 47 -2.94 -1.67 -12.48
N PHE A 48 -4.00 -1.81 -13.28
CA PHE A 48 -4.47 -3.09 -13.80
C PHE A 48 -4.33 -3.17 -15.33
N SER A 49 -4.32 -4.39 -15.89
CA SER A 49 -4.26 -4.59 -17.34
C SER A 49 -5.44 -3.98 -18.10
N THR A 50 -6.55 -3.68 -17.42
CA THR A 50 -7.75 -2.99 -17.92
C THR A 50 -7.61 -1.48 -18.00
N ASN A 51 -6.45 -0.90 -17.64
CA ASN A 51 -6.22 0.55 -17.51
C ASN A 51 -6.90 1.22 -16.32
N GLN A 52 -7.53 0.44 -15.45
CA GLN A 52 -8.04 0.94 -14.19
C GLN A 52 -6.88 1.19 -13.23
N VAL A 53 -7.05 2.22 -12.39
CA VAL A 53 -6.13 2.55 -11.31
C VAL A 53 -6.95 2.68 -10.03
N GLU A 54 -6.59 1.89 -9.02
CA GLU A 54 -7.21 1.93 -7.70
C GLU A 54 -6.26 2.58 -6.70
N ALA A 55 -6.81 3.36 -5.78
CA ALA A 55 -6.08 3.94 -4.66
C ALA A 55 -6.81 3.61 -3.35
N GLU A 56 -6.05 3.15 -2.36
CA GLU A 56 -6.53 2.80 -1.04
C GLU A 56 -5.59 3.43 0.00
N ILE A 57 -6.13 3.96 1.09
CA ILE A 57 -5.37 4.26 2.30
C ILE A 57 -5.68 3.16 3.30
N GLU A 58 -4.62 2.56 3.84
CA GLU A 58 -4.69 1.49 4.83
C GLU A 58 -3.63 1.68 5.93
N ILE A 59 -3.70 0.87 6.99
CA ILE A 59 -2.65 0.83 8.01
C ILE A 59 -1.36 0.35 7.35
N SER A 60 -0.23 0.94 7.69
CA SER A 60 1.07 0.53 7.14
C SER A 60 1.30 -0.96 7.34
N ARG A 61 1.83 -1.60 6.31
CA ARG A 61 2.20 -3.04 6.29
C ARG A 61 3.17 -3.49 7.38
N GLU A 62 3.72 -2.55 8.16
CA GLU A 62 4.57 -2.82 9.34
C GLU A 62 3.75 -3.33 10.54
N TYR A 63 2.42 -3.22 10.50
CA TYR A 63 1.52 -3.62 11.56
C TYR A 63 0.59 -4.76 11.12
N LEU A 64 0.25 -5.66 12.04
CA LEU A 64 -0.65 -6.79 11.76
C LEU A 64 -2.06 -6.34 11.35
N GLU A 65 -2.50 -5.18 11.85
CA GLU A 65 -3.78 -4.56 11.54
C GLU A 65 -3.92 -4.14 10.06
N HIS A 66 -2.83 -4.14 9.28
CA HIS A 66 -2.86 -3.91 7.82
C HIS A 66 -3.80 -4.87 7.07
N ARG A 67 -3.99 -6.09 7.57
CA ARG A 67 -4.87 -7.09 6.94
C ARG A 67 -6.35 -6.89 7.26
N ASP A 68 -6.69 -5.94 8.10
CA ASP A 68 -8.06 -5.69 8.53
C ASP A 68 -8.74 -4.64 7.64
N ASN A 69 -9.70 -5.10 6.82
CA ASN A 69 -10.47 -4.25 5.91
C ASN A 69 -11.20 -3.09 6.61
N ARG A 70 -11.42 -3.15 7.94
CA ARG A 70 -12.04 -2.05 8.71
C ARG A 70 -11.22 -0.76 8.68
N TYR A 71 -9.91 -0.87 8.45
CA TYR A 71 -8.99 0.27 8.38
C TYR A 71 -8.54 0.58 6.94
N ARG A 72 -9.17 -0.05 5.95
CA ARG A 72 -8.95 0.25 4.53
C ARG A 72 -10.03 1.21 4.04
N SER A 73 -9.64 2.17 3.24
CA SER A 73 -10.57 3.10 2.60
C SER A 73 -10.10 3.45 1.20
N ILE A 74 -11.01 3.47 0.24
CA ILE A 74 -10.70 3.98 -1.10
C ILE A 74 -10.29 5.45 -1.01
N ALA A 75 -9.29 5.85 -1.78
CA ALA A 75 -8.69 7.19 -1.76
C ALA A 75 -8.64 7.85 -3.16
N PRO A 76 -9.78 7.95 -3.87
CA PRO A 76 -9.82 8.46 -5.23
C PRO A 76 -9.44 9.95 -5.29
N LYS A 77 -9.82 10.74 -4.28
CA LYS A 77 -9.54 12.18 -4.25
C LYS A 77 -8.04 12.45 -4.12
N GLU A 78 -7.38 11.73 -3.23
CA GLU A 78 -5.93 11.82 -3.01
C GLU A 78 -5.17 11.42 -4.28
N LEU A 79 -5.64 10.38 -5.00
CA LEU A 79 -5.06 10.01 -6.30
C LEU A 79 -5.26 11.10 -7.35
N ILE A 80 -6.49 11.62 -7.48
CA ILE A 80 -6.83 12.69 -8.44
C ILE A 80 -5.93 13.90 -8.24
N GLU A 81 -5.69 14.32 -7.00
CA GLU A 81 -4.81 15.46 -6.70
C GLU A 81 -3.37 15.24 -7.16
N ILE A 82 -2.86 14.00 -7.06
CA ILE A 82 -1.56 13.64 -7.60
C ILE A 82 -1.60 13.72 -9.12
N LEU A 83 -2.59 13.10 -9.78
CA LEU A 83 -2.70 13.12 -11.23
C LEU A 83 -2.82 14.55 -11.79
N ASP A 84 -3.62 15.41 -11.16
CA ASP A 84 -3.80 16.82 -11.51
C ASP A 84 -2.50 17.63 -11.35
N ARG A 85 -1.73 17.36 -10.28
CA ARG A 85 -0.43 18.00 -10.02
C ARG A 85 0.59 17.67 -11.11
N TYR A 86 0.65 16.40 -11.50
CA TYR A 86 1.57 15.90 -12.53
C TYR A 86 0.99 15.94 -13.95
N LYS A 87 -0.21 16.53 -14.13
CA LYS A 87 -0.88 16.71 -15.44
C LYS A 87 -1.09 15.39 -16.19
N VAL A 88 -1.36 14.30 -15.46
CA VAL A 88 -1.70 13.00 -16.03
C VAL A 88 -3.19 12.98 -16.36
N PRO A 89 -3.60 12.75 -17.62
CA PRO A 89 -5.01 12.68 -17.97
C PRO A 89 -5.66 11.41 -17.40
N TYR A 90 -6.89 11.55 -16.90
CA TYR A 90 -7.69 10.43 -16.38
C TYR A 90 -9.16 10.62 -16.75
N GLN A 91 -9.91 9.52 -16.63
CA GLN A 91 -11.37 9.50 -16.69
C GLN A 91 -11.87 8.85 -15.41
N LEU A 92 -12.91 9.43 -14.81
CA LEU A 92 -13.56 8.87 -13.63
C LEU A 92 -14.61 7.84 -14.09
N GLU A 93 -14.55 6.64 -13.52
CA GLU A 93 -15.55 5.59 -13.71
C GLU A 93 -16.33 5.38 -12.42
N GLY A 94 -17.62 5.75 -12.42
CA GLY A 94 -18.51 5.59 -11.26
C GLY A 94 -18.60 6.80 -10.34
N GLU A 95 -19.27 6.61 -9.21
CA GLU A 95 -19.45 7.65 -8.18
C GLU A 95 -18.35 7.53 -7.12
N PHE A 96 -17.68 8.65 -6.84
CA PHE A 96 -16.64 8.72 -5.82
C PHE A 96 -17.03 9.70 -4.71
N PRO A 97 -16.63 9.44 -3.45
CA PRO A 97 -16.79 10.40 -2.38
C PRO A 97 -16.02 11.69 -2.72
N LYS A 98 -16.70 12.84 -2.66
CA LYS A 98 -16.10 14.17 -2.88
C LYS A 98 -15.23 14.65 -1.71
N GLN A 99 -15.22 13.89 -0.61
CA GLN A 99 -14.55 14.22 0.63
C GLN A 99 -13.28 13.38 0.77
N TYR A 100 -12.29 13.92 1.49
CA TYR A 100 -11.10 13.15 1.86
C TYR A 100 -11.48 11.97 2.76
N VAL A 101 -10.64 10.95 2.73
CA VAL A 101 -10.82 9.80 3.60
C VAL A 101 -10.76 10.24 5.07
N ARG A 102 -11.81 9.92 5.84
CA ARG A 102 -11.79 10.10 7.29
C ARG A 102 -11.19 8.87 7.96
N LEU A 103 -9.91 8.95 8.24
CA LEU A 103 -9.14 7.87 8.84
C LEU A 103 -9.40 7.77 10.36
N ARG A 104 -9.62 6.54 10.84
CA ARG A 104 -9.76 6.22 12.28
C ARG A 104 -8.71 5.18 12.65
N PRO A 105 -7.68 5.53 13.44
CA PRO A 105 -6.63 4.59 13.76
C PRO A 105 -7.16 3.46 14.66
N PRO A 106 -6.63 2.24 14.54
CA PRO A 106 -6.89 1.19 15.51
C PRO A 106 -6.42 1.63 16.91
N PRO A 107 -7.04 1.12 17.99
CA PRO A 107 -6.63 1.43 19.36
C PRO A 107 -5.22 0.92 19.68
N HIS A 108 -4.78 -0.13 18.98
CA HIS A 108 -3.49 -0.75 19.13
C HIS A 108 -2.88 -1.00 17.75
N LEU A 109 -1.57 -0.90 17.66
CA LEU A 109 -0.78 -1.21 16.47
C LEU A 109 0.25 -2.25 16.88
N THR A 110 0.25 -3.38 16.20
CA THR A 110 1.07 -4.52 16.58
C THR A 110 2.18 -4.71 15.54
N PRO A 111 3.41 -4.22 15.78
CA PRO A 111 4.52 -4.41 14.84
C PRO A 111 4.81 -5.89 14.68
N TRP A 112 4.88 -6.40 13.45
CA TRP A 112 5.09 -7.84 13.24
C TRP A 112 6.57 -8.25 13.32
N MET A 113 7.49 -7.33 13.04
CA MET A 113 8.94 -7.58 12.99
C MET A 113 9.51 -8.24 14.26
N PRO A 114 9.16 -7.80 15.49
CA PRO A 114 9.64 -8.45 16.71
C PRO A 114 9.34 -9.95 16.77
N PHE A 115 8.16 -10.40 16.31
CA PHE A 115 7.78 -11.81 16.33
C PHE A 115 8.62 -12.65 15.36
N VAL A 116 8.97 -12.09 14.20
CA VAL A 116 9.84 -12.76 13.23
C VAL A 116 11.25 -12.93 13.80
N ILE A 117 11.81 -11.90 14.44
CA ILE A 117 13.13 -11.97 15.08
C ILE A 117 13.15 -13.03 16.17
N ILE A 118 12.16 -13.04 17.05
CA ILE A 118 12.04 -14.03 18.13
C ILE A 118 11.92 -15.45 17.56
N GLY A 119 11.11 -15.64 16.52
CA GLY A 119 10.94 -16.94 15.87
C GLY A 119 12.24 -17.47 15.27
N ILE A 120 13.01 -16.62 14.56
CA ILE A 120 14.32 -16.99 14.01
C ILE A 120 15.30 -17.34 15.12
N ALA A 121 15.37 -16.54 16.20
CA ALA A 121 16.27 -16.81 17.31
C ALA A 121 15.93 -18.15 18.00
N ALA A 122 14.65 -18.44 18.23
CA ALA A 122 14.22 -19.71 18.80
C ALA A 122 14.57 -20.90 17.90
N LEU A 123 14.40 -20.76 16.58
CA LEU A 123 14.77 -21.79 15.60
C LEU A 123 16.29 -22.05 15.63
N LEU A 124 17.11 -20.99 15.64
CA LEU A 124 18.56 -21.09 15.71
C LEU A 124 19.03 -21.77 17.01
N LEU A 125 18.41 -21.47 18.15
CA LEU A 125 18.71 -22.13 19.42
C LEU A 125 18.32 -23.61 19.42
N ALA A 126 17.21 -23.97 18.76
CA ALA A 126 16.75 -25.35 18.67
C ALA A 126 17.67 -26.23 17.81
N ILE A 127 18.27 -25.67 16.76
CA ILE A 127 19.22 -26.37 15.88
C ILE A 127 20.68 -26.23 16.33
N TRP A 128 20.94 -25.41 17.37
CA TRP A 128 22.30 -25.19 17.85
C TRP A 128 22.85 -26.50 18.43
N PRO A 129 24.03 -26.96 17.97
CA PRO A 129 24.60 -28.20 18.48
C PRO A 129 24.85 -28.06 19.97
N LYS A 130 24.20 -28.92 20.76
CA LYS A 130 24.56 -29.08 22.17
C LYS A 130 25.97 -29.66 22.17
N LYS A 131 26.95 -28.92 22.71
CA LYS A 131 28.25 -29.51 23.02
C LYS A 131 28.00 -30.58 24.09
N GLU A 132 28.23 -31.83 23.71
CA GLU A 132 28.39 -32.95 24.66
C GLU A 132 29.64 -32.73 25.52
#